data_AF-A0A519QZ86-F1
#
_entry.id   AF-A0A519QZ86-F1
#
_cell.length_a   1.000
_cell.length_b   1.000
_cell.length_c   1.000
_cell.angle_alpha   90.00
_cell.angle_beta   90.00
_cell.angle_gamma   90.00
#
_symmetry.space_group_name_H-M   'P 1'
#
loop_
_entity.id
_entity.type
_entity.pdbx_description
1 polymer ?
#
loop_
_entity_poly.entity_id
_entity_poly.type
_entity_poly.pdbx_seq_one_letter_code
_entity_poly.pdbx_strand_id
1 'polypeptide(L)'
;MKVIIQIVEKSYQFLSSHTALETVVYAVALLEDNELFNAGIGSQIQSDGKVRLSASLMDGKSQKFSGVINLEDVKNPIEVAKELLAYDDRVLSGDGALAFARTNGFEYFNPITTQRQSEYHEKLNQQNRKGTVGCVAIDAEGNIAAATSTGGKGFEIPCRVSDSATVAGNFANEFAGISCTGVGEDTGLYIQGNTMEAIGSGMVILVDGRQMSDTNLTDVEMG
;
A
#
# COMPACT_ATOMS: atom_id res chain seq x y z
N MET A 1 -8.89 10.71 -11.37
CA MET A 1 -9.90 11.32 -10.48
C MET A 1 -11.15 10.46 -10.29
N LYS A 2 -11.89 10.06 -11.34
CA LYS A 2 -13.12 9.24 -11.17
C LYS A 2 -12.91 7.91 -10.42
N VAL A 3 -11.84 7.18 -10.72
CA VAL A 3 -11.54 5.88 -10.09
C VAL A 3 -11.27 6.02 -8.59
N ILE A 4 -10.49 7.02 -8.19
CA ILE A 4 -10.17 7.26 -6.78
C ILE A 4 -11.43 7.53 -5.98
N ILE A 5 -12.30 8.43 -6.47
CA ILE A 5 -13.58 8.76 -5.82
C ILE A 5 -14.40 7.49 -5.60
N GLN A 6 -14.50 6.62 -6.62
CA GLN A 6 -15.22 5.35 -6.50
C GLN A 6 -14.61 4.41 -5.45
N ILE A 7 -13.28 4.36 -5.34
CA ILE A 7 -12.61 3.55 -4.32
C ILE A 7 -12.89 4.13 -2.92
N VAL A 8 -12.78 5.45 -2.75
CA VAL A 8 -13.10 6.13 -1.49
C VAL A 8 -14.55 5.86 -1.07
N GLU A 9 -15.51 6.03 -1.99
CA GLU A 9 -16.94 5.76 -1.73
C GLU A 9 -17.18 4.31 -1.32
N LYS A 10 -16.58 3.34 -2.02
CA LYS A 10 -16.67 1.92 -1.67
C LYS A 10 -16.05 1.62 -0.31
N SER A 11 -14.87 2.17 -0.01
CA SER A 11 -14.18 1.97 1.26
C SER A 11 -14.94 2.61 2.42
N TYR A 12 -15.53 3.78 2.22
CA TYR A 12 -16.39 4.43 3.22
C TYR A 12 -17.64 3.60 3.51
N GLN A 13 -18.29 3.06 2.47
CA GLN A 13 -19.40 2.13 2.64
C GLN A 13 -18.97 0.86 3.38
N PHE A 14 -17.81 0.31 3.04
CA PHE A 14 -17.26 -0.88 3.69
C PHE A 14 -16.98 -0.66 5.18
N LEU A 15 -16.42 0.51 5.53
CA LEU A 15 -16.12 0.90 6.92
C LEU A 15 -17.36 0.96 7.82
N SER A 16 -18.55 1.17 7.26
CA SER A 16 -19.79 1.25 8.05
C SER A 16 -20.12 -0.01 8.83
N SER A 17 -19.55 -1.16 8.45
CA SER A 17 -19.78 -2.45 9.10
C SER A 17 -18.49 -3.24 9.38
N HIS A 18 -17.31 -2.64 9.19
CA HIS A 18 -16.01 -3.29 9.34
C HIS A 18 -15.04 -2.43 10.14
N THR A 19 -13.98 -3.04 10.63
CA THR A 19 -12.91 -2.35 11.36
C THR A 19 -12.06 -1.47 10.46
N ALA A 20 -11.30 -0.55 11.05
CA ALA A 20 -10.33 0.25 10.31
C ALA A 20 -9.31 -0.64 9.58
N LEU A 21 -8.85 -1.70 10.25
CA LEU A 21 -7.89 -2.66 9.71
C LEU A 21 -8.41 -3.37 8.46
N GLU A 22 -9.63 -3.90 8.51
CA GLU A 22 -10.25 -4.55 7.34
C GLU A 22 -10.47 -3.53 6.20
N THR A 23 -10.81 -2.30 6.54
CA THR A 23 -11.09 -1.24 5.57
C THR A 23 -9.84 -0.80 4.82
N VAL A 24 -8.69 -0.62 5.50
CA VAL A 24 -7.45 -0.24 4.80
C VAL A 24 -6.96 -1.34 3.86
N VAL A 25 -7.12 -2.60 4.25
CA VAL A 25 -6.80 -3.76 3.39
C VAL A 25 -7.73 -3.79 2.17
N TYR A 26 -9.04 -3.64 2.37
CA TYR A 26 -10.02 -3.57 1.28
C TYR A 26 -9.73 -2.43 0.30
N ALA A 27 -9.47 -1.24 0.81
CA ALA A 27 -9.18 -0.06 0.00
C ALA A 27 -7.91 -0.24 -0.84
N VAL A 28 -6.83 -0.75 -0.24
CA VAL A 28 -5.56 -1.00 -0.93
C VAL A 28 -5.69 -2.15 -1.93
N ALA A 29 -6.46 -3.20 -1.64
CA ALA A 29 -6.74 -4.27 -2.60
C ALA A 29 -7.48 -3.74 -3.84
N LEU A 30 -8.43 -2.81 -3.67
CA LEU A 30 -9.09 -2.14 -4.81
C LEU A 30 -8.12 -1.30 -5.65
N LEU A 31 -7.10 -0.71 -5.03
CA LEU A 31 -6.04 0.02 -5.72
C LEU A 31 -5.10 -0.93 -6.47
N GLU A 32 -4.70 -2.04 -5.85
CA GLU A 32 -3.88 -3.10 -6.44
C GLU A 32 -4.56 -3.80 -7.62
N ASP A 33 -5.89 -3.86 -7.61
CA ASP A 33 -6.71 -4.44 -8.68
C ASP A 33 -6.92 -3.48 -9.87
N ASN A 34 -6.34 -2.28 -9.82
CA ASN A 34 -6.51 -1.28 -10.87
C ASN A 34 -5.18 -0.93 -11.55
N GLU A 35 -5.10 -1.23 -12.85
CA GLU A 35 -3.90 -1.07 -13.68
C GLU A 35 -3.34 0.37 -13.74
N LEU A 36 -4.15 1.37 -13.37
CA LEU A 36 -3.73 2.78 -13.35
C LEU A 36 -2.74 3.09 -12.23
N PHE A 37 -2.73 2.31 -11.14
CA PHE A 37 -1.91 2.59 -9.97
C PHE A 37 -0.67 1.70 -9.93
N ASN A 38 0.43 2.18 -9.38
CA ASN A 38 1.67 1.42 -9.30
C ASN A 38 1.71 0.50 -8.07
N ALA A 39 0.75 -0.42 -8.02
CA ALA A 39 0.62 -1.51 -7.06
C ALA A 39 -0.15 -2.68 -7.72
N GLY A 40 0.08 -3.91 -7.24
CA GLY A 40 -0.59 -5.10 -7.78
C GLY A 40 -0.44 -5.24 -9.30
N ILE A 41 -1.58 -5.38 -10.02
CA ILE A 41 -1.62 -5.55 -11.48
C ILE A 41 -1.07 -4.34 -12.25
N GLY A 42 -1.04 -3.17 -11.63
CA GLY A 42 -0.47 -1.98 -12.23
C GLY A 42 0.98 -1.76 -11.81
N SER A 43 1.75 -2.74 -11.37
CA SER A 43 3.12 -2.46 -10.88
C SER A 43 4.16 -2.24 -12.01
N GLN A 44 5.16 -1.40 -11.74
CA GLN A 44 6.24 -1.09 -12.68
C GLN A 44 7.21 -2.28 -12.79
N ILE A 45 7.80 -2.46 -13.97
CA ILE A 45 8.73 -3.56 -14.24
C ILE A 45 10.15 -3.13 -13.85
N GLN A 46 10.86 -3.99 -13.11
CA GLN A 46 12.25 -3.78 -12.68
C GLN A 46 13.24 -4.06 -13.83
N SER A 47 14.52 -3.74 -13.63
CA SER A 47 15.52 -3.80 -14.70
C SER A 47 15.77 -5.20 -15.28
N ASP A 48 15.33 -6.25 -14.59
CA ASP A 48 15.42 -7.65 -15.01
C ASP A 48 14.13 -8.18 -15.68
N GLY A 49 13.16 -7.30 -15.95
CA GLY A 49 11.90 -7.67 -16.61
C GLY A 49 10.86 -8.29 -15.67
N LYS A 50 11.08 -8.25 -14.35
CA LYS A 50 10.15 -8.78 -13.34
C LYS A 50 9.41 -7.68 -12.60
N VAL A 51 8.23 -8.02 -12.09
CA VAL A 51 7.48 -7.19 -11.14
C VAL A 51 7.66 -7.76 -9.75
N ARG A 52 8.09 -6.92 -8.81
CA ARG A 52 8.24 -7.26 -7.39
C ARG A 52 7.43 -6.31 -6.55
N LEU A 53 6.59 -6.89 -5.71
CA LEU A 53 5.54 -6.19 -4.99
C LEU A 53 5.95 -6.05 -3.52
N SER A 54 5.69 -4.89 -2.93
CA SER A 54 5.87 -4.68 -1.49
C SER A 54 4.62 -4.04 -0.90
N ALA A 55 4.13 -4.61 0.19
CA ALA A 55 2.95 -4.09 0.89
C ALA A 55 3.08 -4.29 2.39
N SER A 56 2.48 -3.41 3.17
CA SER A 56 2.37 -3.56 4.61
C SER A 56 1.08 -2.97 5.16
N LEU A 57 0.74 -3.37 6.38
CA LEU A 57 -0.28 -2.75 7.20
C LEU A 57 0.19 -2.62 8.66
N MET A 58 -0.41 -1.67 9.36
CA MET A 58 -0.25 -1.52 10.81
C MET A 58 -1.63 -1.31 11.44
N ASP A 59 -1.92 -2.12 12.46
CA ASP A 59 -3.09 -1.93 13.33
C ASP A 59 -2.69 -1.05 14.52
N GLY A 60 -3.27 0.14 14.61
CA GLY A 60 -2.99 1.10 15.67
C GLY A 60 -3.49 0.65 17.04
N LYS A 61 -4.48 -0.26 17.11
CA LYS A 61 -5.01 -0.80 18.35
C LYS A 61 -4.05 -1.81 18.98
N SER A 62 -3.61 -2.80 18.20
CA SER A 62 -2.69 -3.83 18.68
C SER A 62 -1.21 -3.47 18.54
N GLN A 63 -0.89 -2.36 17.87
CA GLN A 63 0.48 -1.95 17.51
C GLN A 63 1.21 -2.99 16.65
N LYS A 64 0.47 -3.91 16.01
CA LYS A 64 1.06 -4.94 15.15
C LYS A 64 1.25 -4.41 13.75
N PHE A 65 2.49 -4.51 13.28
CA PHE A 65 2.88 -4.30 11.90
C PHE A 65 3.06 -5.66 11.20
N SER A 66 2.66 -5.75 9.93
CA SER A 66 3.02 -6.85 9.06
C SER A 66 3.28 -6.39 7.63
N GLY A 67 4.12 -7.12 6.90
CA GLY A 67 4.46 -6.76 5.53
C GLY A 67 5.14 -7.86 4.72
N VAL A 68 5.09 -7.69 3.41
CA VAL A 68 5.80 -8.51 2.43
C VAL A 68 6.68 -7.62 1.56
N ILE A 69 7.90 -8.08 1.29
CA ILE A 69 8.91 -7.33 0.54
C ILE A 69 9.33 -8.14 -0.69
N ASN A 70 9.36 -7.49 -1.86
CA ASN A 70 9.78 -8.10 -3.11
C ASN A 70 9.04 -9.41 -3.46
N LEU A 71 7.74 -9.48 -3.15
CA LEU A 71 6.88 -10.61 -3.48
C LEU A 71 6.61 -10.65 -5.00
N GLU A 72 6.76 -11.81 -5.61
CA GLU A 72 6.48 -12.04 -7.03
C GLU A 72 5.18 -12.85 -7.19
N ASP A 73 4.58 -12.82 -8.38
CA ASP A 73 3.55 -13.75 -8.81
C ASP A 73 2.28 -13.85 -7.94
N VAL A 74 1.86 -12.74 -7.32
CA VAL A 74 0.64 -12.65 -6.51
C VAL A 74 -0.20 -11.45 -6.95
N LYS A 75 -1.52 -11.58 -6.88
CA LYS A 75 -2.46 -10.53 -7.27
C LYS A 75 -2.47 -9.36 -6.29
N ASN A 76 -2.68 -9.66 -5.00
CA ASN A 76 -2.87 -8.66 -3.95
C ASN A 76 -1.87 -8.87 -2.80
N PRO A 77 -0.68 -8.22 -2.81
CA PRO A 77 0.31 -8.37 -1.75
C PRO A 77 -0.19 -7.85 -0.39
N ILE A 78 -1.12 -6.89 -0.34
CA ILE A 78 -1.68 -6.43 0.93
C ILE A 78 -2.47 -7.51 1.67
N GLU A 79 -3.16 -8.39 0.94
CA GLU A 79 -3.90 -9.51 1.54
C GLU A 79 -2.94 -10.56 2.11
N VAL A 80 -1.77 -10.75 1.49
CA VAL A 80 -0.70 -11.61 2.04
C VAL A 80 -0.15 -11.01 3.34
N ALA A 81 0.10 -9.69 3.35
CA ALA A 81 0.53 -9.00 4.56
C ALA A 81 -0.52 -9.10 5.68
N LYS A 82 -1.82 -9.04 5.35
CA LYS A 82 -2.92 -9.20 6.32
C LYS A 82 -2.95 -10.59 6.92
N GLU A 83 -2.82 -11.63 6.10
CA GLU A 83 -2.73 -13.02 6.59
C GLU A 83 -1.54 -13.20 7.56
N LEU A 84 -0.42 -12.54 7.25
CA LEU A 84 0.80 -12.61 8.05
C LEU A 84 0.66 -11.97 9.44
N LEU A 85 -0.35 -11.11 9.68
CA LEU A 85 -0.57 -10.42 10.95
C LEU A 85 -0.84 -11.39 12.13
N ALA A 86 -1.35 -12.60 11.84
CA ALA A 86 -1.63 -13.64 12.82
C ALA A 86 -0.36 -14.37 13.34
N TYR A 87 0.78 -14.17 12.69
CA TYR A 87 2.04 -14.86 12.98
C TYR A 87 2.95 -13.98 13.86
N ASP A 88 4.02 -14.57 14.40
CA ASP A 88 5.06 -13.82 15.13
C ASP A 88 6.09 -13.20 14.16
N ASP A 89 6.49 -13.97 13.14
CA ASP A 89 7.37 -13.53 12.06
C ASP A 89 6.58 -12.73 11.01
N ARG A 90 6.34 -11.45 11.31
CA ARG A 90 5.36 -10.63 10.57
C ARG A 90 5.89 -9.88 9.35
N VAL A 91 7.17 -10.01 9.03
CA VAL A 91 7.76 -9.38 7.84
C VAL A 91 8.54 -10.41 7.07
N LEU A 92 8.07 -10.74 5.87
CA LEU A 92 8.69 -11.74 5.00
C LEU A 92 9.17 -11.09 3.69
N SER A 93 10.19 -11.68 3.06
CA SER A 93 10.71 -11.19 1.79
C SER A 93 11.03 -12.31 0.81
N GLY A 94 10.98 -12.00 -0.49
CA GLY A 94 11.42 -12.88 -1.57
C GLY A 94 10.76 -14.26 -1.52
N ASP A 95 11.55 -15.31 -1.71
CA ASP A 95 11.07 -16.70 -1.77
C ASP A 95 10.30 -17.14 -0.51
N GLY A 96 10.66 -16.63 0.66
CA GLY A 96 9.97 -16.92 1.92
C GLY A 96 8.55 -16.35 1.95
N ALA A 97 8.38 -15.11 1.48
CA ALA A 97 7.07 -14.49 1.33
C ALA A 97 6.21 -15.21 0.28
N LEU A 98 6.83 -15.64 -0.82
CA LEU A 98 6.14 -16.39 -1.87
C LEU A 98 5.68 -17.76 -1.38
N ALA A 99 6.53 -18.51 -0.70
CA ALA A 99 6.19 -19.80 -0.12
C ALA A 99 5.05 -19.68 0.92
N PHE A 100 5.09 -18.64 1.74
CA PHE A 100 4.01 -18.30 2.66
C PHE A 100 2.70 -18.02 1.91
N ALA A 101 2.73 -17.20 0.86
CA ALA A 101 1.56 -16.90 0.05
C ALA A 101 0.95 -18.19 -0.55
N ARG A 102 1.77 -19.06 -1.15
CA ARG A 102 1.29 -20.32 -1.73
C ARG A 102 0.66 -21.25 -0.69
N THR A 103 1.28 -21.36 0.48
CA THR A 103 0.78 -22.23 1.56
C THR A 103 -0.55 -21.75 2.12
N ASN A 104 -0.81 -20.43 2.07
CA ASN A 104 -2.05 -19.82 2.52
C ASN A 104 -3.07 -19.59 1.38
N GLY A 105 -2.91 -20.29 0.24
CA GLY A 105 -3.93 -20.31 -0.82
C GLY A 105 -3.89 -19.13 -1.80
N PHE A 106 -2.87 -18.27 -1.75
CA PHE A 106 -2.67 -17.23 -2.75
C PHE A 106 -2.09 -17.86 -4.03
N GLU A 107 -2.92 -17.95 -5.07
CA GLU A 107 -2.57 -18.57 -6.35
C GLU A 107 -1.54 -17.76 -7.15
N TYR A 108 -0.92 -18.41 -8.14
CA TYR A 108 -0.07 -17.75 -9.11
C TYR A 108 -0.87 -16.72 -9.90
N PHE A 109 -0.36 -15.49 -9.95
CA PHE A 109 -0.92 -14.42 -10.76
C PHE A 109 0.21 -13.58 -11.34
N ASN A 110 0.22 -13.38 -12.65
CA ASN A 110 1.18 -12.49 -13.29
C ASN A 110 0.64 -11.05 -13.30
N PRO A 111 1.25 -10.11 -12.55
CA PRO A 111 0.78 -8.72 -12.51
C PRO A 111 1.20 -7.89 -13.74
N ILE A 112 1.93 -8.44 -14.70
CA ILE A 112 2.41 -7.68 -15.86
C ILE A 112 1.29 -7.50 -16.89
N THR A 113 0.84 -6.25 -17.09
CA THR A 113 -0.12 -5.88 -18.14
C THR A 113 0.59 -5.60 -19.47
N THR A 114 -0.18 -5.65 -20.58
CA THR A 114 0.32 -5.25 -21.91
C THR A 114 0.83 -3.81 -21.91
N GLN A 115 0.17 -2.92 -21.17
CA GLN A 115 0.60 -1.52 -21.04
C GLN A 115 1.96 -1.44 -20.34
N ARG A 116 2.15 -2.08 -19.19
CA ARG A 116 3.43 -2.05 -18.47
C ARG A 116 4.55 -2.74 -19.24
N GLN A 117 4.21 -3.77 -19.99
CA GLN A 117 5.14 -4.39 -20.92
C GLN A 117 5.55 -3.40 -22.03
N SER A 118 4.61 -2.69 -22.67
CA SER A 118 4.93 -1.65 -23.66
C SER A 118 5.76 -0.52 -23.05
N GLU A 119 5.42 0.01 -21.86
CA GLU A 119 6.18 1.04 -21.16
C GLU A 119 7.65 0.61 -20.91
N TYR A 120 7.85 -0.62 -20.46
CA TYR A 120 9.16 -1.22 -20.26
C TYR A 120 9.97 -1.34 -21.57
N HIS A 121 9.34 -1.71 -22.68
CA HIS A 121 10.03 -1.79 -23.98
C HIS A 121 10.25 -0.40 -24.61
N GLU A 122 9.33 0.54 -24.41
CA GLU A 122 9.33 1.83 -25.08
C GLU A 122 10.31 2.84 -24.47
N LYS A 123 10.52 2.84 -23.15
CA LYS A 123 11.44 3.82 -22.52
C LYS A 123 12.16 3.34 -21.26
N LEU A 124 13.43 3.01 -21.50
CA LEU A 124 14.65 3.33 -20.73
C LEU A 124 14.80 4.80 -20.23
N ASN A 125 13.78 5.68 -20.33
CA ASN A 125 13.94 7.14 -20.23
C ASN A 125 12.74 7.94 -19.67
N GLN A 126 11.87 7.35 -18.85
CA GLN A 126 10.82 8.13 -18.16
C GLN A 126 11.19 8.39 -16.70
N GLN A 127 11.05 9.66 -16.27
CA GLN A 127 11.25 10.11 -14.88
C GLN A 127 9.93 10.17 -14.07
N ASN A 128 8.87 9.49 -14.48
CA ASN A 128 7.66 9.41 -13.66
C ASN A 128 7.84 8.37 -12.54
N ARG A 129 8.46 8.83 -11.44
CA ARG A 129 8.93 8.06 -10.28
C ARG A 129 7.93 8.04 -9.11
N LYS A 130 6.62 7.98 -9.38
CA LYS A 130 5.61 8.01 -8.31
C LYS A 130 4.46 7.07 -8.60
N GLY A 131 3.96 6.40 -7.57
CA GLY A 131 2.71 5.62 -7.65
C GLY A 131 2.53 4.56 -6.57
N THR A 132 3.20 4.69 -5.43
CA THR A 132 2.77 3.97 -4.22
C THR A 132 1.34 4.38 -3.88
N VAL A 133 0.54 3.42 -3.42
CA VAL A 133 -0.81 3.64 -2.95
C VAL A 133 -0.89 3.34 -1.47
N GLY A 134 -1.84 3.97 -0.80
CA GLY A 134 -2.16 3.57 0.56
C GLY A 134 -3.46 4.14 1.06
N CYS A 135 -3.82 3.68 2.25
CA CYS A 135 -5.06 4.02 2.92
C CYS A 135 -4.83 4.14 4.42
N VAL A 136 -5.43 5.16 5.02
CA VAL A 136 -5.58 5.31 6.47
C VAL A 136 -7.07 5.36 6.76
N ALA A 137 -7.52 4.59 7.74
CA ALA A 137 -8.91 4.59 8.17
C ALA A 137 -9.02 4.76 9.68
N ILE A 138 -10.09 5.41 10.11
CA ILE A 138 -10.54 5.44 11.50
C ILE A 138 -11.99 4.92 11.58
N ASP A 139 -12.19 3.86 12.35
CA ASP A 139 -13.51 3.22 12.49
C ASP A 139 -14.40 3.89 13.55
N ALA A 140 -15.63 3.41 13.67
CA ALA A 140 -16.63 3.95 14.59
C ALA A 140 -16.26 3.79 16.08
N GLU A 141 -15.34 2.89 16.41
CA GLU A 141 -14.78 2.74 17.76
C GLU A 141 -13.59 3.67 18.00
N GLY A 142 -13.14 4.39 16.98
CA GLY A 142 -11.95 5.25 17.02
C GLY A 142 -10.64 4.49 16.85
N ASN A 143 -10.66 3.22 16.44
CA ASN A 143 -9.43 2.50 16.11
C ASN A 143 -8.89 3.00 14.77
N ILE A 144 -7.57 3.15 14.67
CA ILE A 144 -6.89 3.62 13.46
C ILE A 144 -6.06 2.48 12.86
N ALA A 145 -6.05 2.38 11.54
CA ALA A 145 -5.15 1.50 10.81
C ALA A 145 -4.59 2.21 9.58
N ALA A 146 -3.44 1.73 9.10
CA ALA A 146 -2.81 2.21 7.88
C ALA A 146 -2.28 1.04 7.04
N ALA A 147 -2.36 1.17 5.72
CA ALA A 147 -1.86 0.20 4.76
C ALA A 147 -1.21 0.91 3.56
N THR A 148 -0.12 0.33 3.06
CA THR A 148 0.67 0.88 1.94
C THR A 148 1.06 -0.26 1.00
N SER A 149 1.00 -0.04 -0.31
CA SER A 149 1.39 -1.01 -1.34
C SER A 149 2.07 -0.34 -2.54
N THR A 150 3.06 -1.01 -3.13
CA THR A 150 3.84 -0.47 -4.24
C THR A 150 4.45 -1.56 -5.13
N GLY A 151 4.62 -1.22 -6.42
CA GLY A 151 5.46 -1.95 -7.38
C GLY A 151 6.91 -1.46 -7.45
N GLY A 152 7.32 -0.51 -6.61
CA GLY A 152 8.64 0.10 -6.68
C GLY A 152 8.73 1.22 -7.73
N LYS A 153 9.93 1.68 -8.10
CA LYS A 153 10.09 2.86 -8.98
C LYS A 153 10.25 2.52 -10.47
N GLY A 154 10.28 1.23 -10.82
CA GLY A 154 10.56 0.75 -12.18
C GLY A 154 12.03 0.92 -12.58
N PHE A 155 12.55 -0.01 -13.37
CA PHE A 155 13.98 -0.06 -13.78
C PHE A 155 15.00 0.01 -12.63
N GLU A 156 14.56 -0.15 -11.39
CA GLU A 156 15.45 -0.21 -10.24
C GLU A 156 16.23 -1.52 -10.20
N ILE A 157 17.30 -1.51 -9.40
CA ILE A 157 18.10 -2.69 -9.12
C ILE A 157 17.14 -3.76 -8.54
N PRO A 158 17.16 -5.00 -9.06
CA PRO A 158 16.35 -6.09 -8.55
C PRO A 158 16.50 -6.23 -7.05
N CYS A 159 15.38 -6.44 -6.37
CA CYS A 159 15.29 -6.55 -4.92
C CYS A 159 15.59 -5.26 -4.12
N ARG A 160 15.64 -4.08 -4.76
CA ARG A 160 15.61 -2.80 -4.04
C ARG A 160 14.36 -2.74 -3.17
N VAL A 161 14.53 -2.40 -1.89
CA VAL A 161 13.44 -2.29 -0.91
C VAL A 161 13.04 -0.83 -0.74
N SER A 162 11.74 -0.53 -0.83
CA SER A 162 11.19 0.81 -0.51
C SER A 162 10.78 0.91 0.97
N ASP A 163 10.41 2.11 1.39
CA ASP A 163 9.82 2.42 2.68
C ASP A 163 8.45 1.75 2.90
N SER A 164 7.71 1.46 1.82
CA SER A 164 6.29 1.03 1.85
C SER A 164 6.01 -0.25 2.62
N ALA A 165 7.00 -1.15 2.76
CA ALA A 165 6.90 -2.37 3.57
C ALA A 165 7.71 -2.28 4.87
N THR A 166 7.91 -1.05 5.37
CA THR A 166 8.60 -0.75 6.63
C THR A 166 7.77 0.25 7.44
N VAL A 167 8.08 0.37 8.73
CA VAL A 167 7.46 1.38 9.60
C VAL A 167 7.77 2.83 9.17
N ALA A 168 8.74 3.06 8.28
CA ALA A 168 9.04 4.39 7.75
C ALA A 168 8.05 4.84 6.66
N GLY A 169 7.36 3.88 6.01
CA GLY A 169 6.38 4.16 4.96
C GLY A 169 4.94 3.84 5.34
N ASN A 170 4.74 3.24 6.52
CA ASN A 170 3.42 2.86 7.01
C ASN A 170 3.41 2.74 8.54
N PHE A 171 2.55 3.50 9.19
CA PHE A 171 2.47 3.54 10.64
C PHE A 171 1.05 3.83 11.12
N ALA A 172 0.64 3.19 12.21
CA ALA A 172 -0.59 3.54 12.89
C ALA A 172 -0.47 3.35 14.41
N ASN A 173 -1.08 4.25 15.16
CA ASN A 173 -1.33 4.10 16.59
C ASN A 173 -2.68 4.68 16.98
N GLU A 174 -2.97 4.75 18.29
CA GLU A 174 -4.23 5.32 18.81
C GLU A 174 -4.44 6.81 18.49
N PHE A 175 -3.38 7.53 18.06
CA PHE A 175 -3.42 8.96 17.82
C PHE A 175 -3.40 9.34 16.33
N ALA A 176 -2.73 8.56 15.49
CA ALA A 176 -2.51 8.87 14.09
C ALA A 176 -2.25 7.62 13.24
N GLY A 177 -2.63 7.71 11.97
CA GLY A 177 -2.27 6.75 10.94
C GLY A 177 -1.63 7.47 9.78
N ILE A 178 -0.57 6.90 9.23
CA ILE A 178 0.22 7.47 8.17
C ILE A 178 0.57 6.38 7.16
N SER A 179 0.32 6.68 5.89
CA SER A 179 0.82 5.93 4.75
C SER A 179 1.64 6.88 3.89
N CYS A 180 2.89 6.54 3.64
CA CYS A 180 3.77 7.37 2.83
C CYS A 180 3.81 6.91 1.36
N THR A 181 4.19 7.84 0.50
CA THR A 181 4.39 7.61 -0.92
C THR A 181 5.42 8.59 -1.44
N GLY A 182 6.19 8.17 -2.44
CA GLY A 182 7.26 8.95 -3.01
C GLY A 182 8.40 8.04 -3.46
N VAL A 183 9.60 8.62 -3.54
CA VAL A 183 10.83 7.86 -3.70
C VAL A 183 11.25 7.41 -2.30
N GLY A 184 11.17 6.11 -2.03
CA GLY A 184 11.34 5.58 -0.67
C GLY A 184 12.65 5.97 0.03
N GLU A 185 13.73 6.25 -0.69
CA GLU A 185 14.98 6.74 -0.10
C GLU A 185 14.89 8.19 0.42
N ASP A 186 13.95 8.97 -0.10
CA ASP A 186 13.67 10.36 0.28
C ASP A 186 12.44 10.49 1.19
N THR A 187 11.82 9.36 1.54
CA THR A 187 10.56 9.28 2.30
C THR A 187 10.84 8.85 3.73
N GLY A 188 10.13 9.42 4.69
CA GLY A 188 10.27 9.01 6.08
C GLY A 188 9.24 9.65 7.00
N LEU A 189 9.17 9.13 8.22
CA LEU A 189 8.37 9.70 9.30
C LEU A 189 9.27 10.51 10.23
N TYR A 190 8.81 11.70 10.60
CA TYR A 190 9.46 12.52 11.62
C TYR A 190 8.51 12.81 12.77
N ILE A 191 9.02 12.77 13.99
CA ILE A 191 8.28 13.14 15.19
C ILE A 191 8.77 14.51 15.63
N GLN A 192 7.89 15.51 15.57
CA GLN A 192 8.15 16.84 16.11
C GLN A 192 7.25 17.10 17.32
N GLY A 193 7.84 17.00 18.52
CA GLY A 193 7.08 17.09 19.76
C GLY A 193 6.14 15.89 19.92
N ASN A 194 4.83 16.15 19.99
CA ASN A 194 3.79 15.11 20.06
C ASN A 194 3.11 14.86 18.71
N THR A 195 3.61 15.46 17.64
CA THR A 195 3.05 15.33 16.29
C THR A 195 3.94 14.40 15.46
N MET A 196 3.31 13.53 14.69
CA MET A 196 3.97 12.67 13.72
C MET A 196 3.63 13.17 12.31
N GLU A 197 4.65 13.37 11.49
CA GLU A 197 4.51 13.93 10.14
C GLU A 197 5.15 13.01 9.10
N ALA A 198 4.51 12.92 7.94
CA ALA A 198 5.01 12.18 6.79
C ALA A 198 5.81 13.12 5.88
N ILE A 199 6.98 12.66 5.42
CA ILE A 199 7.76 13.33 4.38
C ILE A 199 7.59 12.49 3.12
N GLY A 200 6.82 12.97 2.14
CA GLY A 200 6.53 12.23 0.92
C GLY A 200 5.59 13.01 -0.02
N SER A 201 5.39 12.51 -1.24
CA SER A 201 4.38 13.02 -2.17
C SER A 201 3.71 11.88 -2.92
N GLY A 202 2.37 11.87 -2.93
CA GLY A 202 1.56 10.93 -3.69
C GLY A 202 0.27 10.53 -2.98
N MET A 203 -0.42 9.54 -3.54
CA MET A 203 -1.81 9.27 -3.26
C MET A 203 -2.06 8.43 -1.99
N VAL A 204 -2.70 9.04 -1.01
CA VAL A 204 -3.21 8.41 0.21
C VAL A 204 -4.73 8.57 0.26
N ILE A 205 -5.43 7.50 0.63
CA ILE A 205 -6.87 7.55 0.90
C ILE A 205 -7.07 7.72 2.42
N LEU A 206 -7.83 8.75 2.82
CA LEU A 206 -8.30 8.91 4.20
C LEU A 206 -9.77 8.53 4.28
N VAL A 207 -10.13 7.62 5.18
CA VAL A 207 -11.52 7.20 5.43
C VAL A 207 -11.87 7.43 6.91
N ASP A 208 -12.76 8.39 7.19
CA ASP A 208 -13.19 8.72 8.56
C ASP A 208 -14.64 8.32 8.83
N GLY A 209 -14.85 7.35 9.71
CA GLY A 209 -16.19 6.89 10.12
C GLY A 209 -16.98 7.87 11.00
N ARG A 210 -16.39 9.00 11.44
CA ARG A 210 -16.98 9.85 12.49
C ARG A 210 -18.00 10.89 12.03
N GLN A 211 -18.17 11.18 10.73
CA GLN A 211 -19.35 11.80 10.08
C GLN A 211 -18.96 12.37 8.70
N MET A 212 -19.82 12.17 7.69
CA MET A 212 -19.68 12.75 6.33
C MET A 212 -19.82 14.29 6.26
N SER A 213 -20.21 14.99 7.34
CA SER A 213 -20.53 16.42 7.29
C SER A 213 -19.30 17.35 7.37
N ASP A 214 -18.17 16.85 7.86
CA ASP A 214 -16.95 17.67 8.04
C ASP A 214 -15.71 17.07 7.34
N THR A 215 -15.83 15.91 6.69
CA THR A 215 -14.76 15.38 5.84
C THR A 215 -14.78 16.13 4.52
N ASN A 216 -13.94 17.15 4.40
CA ASN A 216 -13.61 17.67 3.08
C ASN A 216 -13.07 16.48 2.25
N LEU A 217 -13.79 16.12 1.19
CA LEU A 217 -13.41 15.16 0.14
C LEU A 217 -12.08 15.51 -0.58
N THR A 218 -11.27 16.42 -0.02
CA THR A 218 -10.15 17.10 -0.68
C THR A 218 -8.77 16.74 -0.15
N ASP A 219 -8.61 15.98 0.93
CA ASP A 219 -7.26 15.61 1.39
C ASP A 219 -6.75 14.35 0.67
N VAL A 220 -7.08 14.24 -0.62
CA VAL A 220 -6.30 13.43 -1.57
C VAL A 220 -5.11 14.31 -1.97
N GLU A 221 -3.99 14.19 -1.25
CA GLU A 221 -2.75 14.84 -1.69
C GLU A 221 -2.26 14.17 -2.99
N MET A 222 -2.53 14.79 -4.12
CA MET A 222 -1.89 14.45 -5.40
C MET A 222 -0.72 15.40 -5.61
N GLY A 223 0.48 14.99 -5.18
CA GLY A 223 1.75 15.69 -5.47
C GLY A 223 2.53 15.13 -6.64
#